data_AF-A0A6I9N2K8-F1
#
_entry.id   AF-A0A6I9N2K8-F1
#
_cell.length_a   1.000
_cell.length_b   1.000
_cell.length_c   1.000
_cell.angle_alpha   90.00
_cell.angle_beta   90.00
_cell.angle_gamma   90.00
#
_symmetry.space_group_name_H-M   'P 1'
#
loop_
_entity.id
_entity.type
_entity.pdbx_description
1 polymer ?
#
loop_
_entity_poly.entity_id
_entity_poly.type
_entity_poly.pdbx_seq_one_letter_code
_entity_poly.pdbx_strand_id
1 'polypeptide(L)'
;MSVVYISVFRDTFWPNGRLAPHVKVRTDTERSETKERAQQKLLDNIPDALTNLVGQQNARYGIIKIFNALQEANANKHLLYVLMEMLLKEVCPELSAEVDNM
;
A
#
# COMPACT_ATOMS: atom_id res chain seq x y z
N MET A 1 20.66 -1.29 -1.88
CA MET A 1 19.30 -1.03 -1.35
C MET A 1 18.34 -2.19 -1.62
N SER A 2 18.19 -2.68 -2.86
CA SER A 2 17.20 -3.71 -3.19
C SER A 2 17.36 -5.06 -2.46
N VAL A 3 18.59 -5.50 -2.19
CA VAL A 3 18.87 -6.74 -1.43
C VAL A 3 18.33 -6.69 0.00
N VAL A 4 18.28 -5.52 0.63
CA VAL A 4 17.74 -5.34 1.98
C VAL A 4 16.23 -5.51 1.98
N TYR A 5 15.53 -4.92 1.01
CA TYR A 5 14.07 -5.08 0.91
C TYR A 5 13.66 -6.51 0.56
N ILE A 6 14.44 -7.19 -0.30
CA ILE A 6 14.20 -8.59 -0.65
C ILE A 6 14.42 -9.50 0.58
N SER A 7 15.48 -9.27 1.35
CA SER A 7 15.74 -10.06 2.57
C SER A 7 14.68 -9.80 3.63
N VAL A 8 14.29 -8.55 3.88
CA VAL A 8 13.20 -8.22 4.82
C VAL A 8 11.87 -8.85 4.40
N PHE A 9 11.52 -8.77 3.11
CA PHE A 9 10.32 -9.42 2.58
C PHE A 9 10.36 -10.93 2.81
N ARG A 10 11.45 -11.59 2.39
CA ARG A 10 11.65 -13.03 2.59
C ARG A 10 11.54 -13.40 4.06
N ASP A 11 12.22 -12.69 4.95
CA ASP A 11 12.29 -13.02 6.38
C ASP A 11 10.95 -12.76 7.09
N THR A 12 10.12 -11.85 6.55
CA THR A 12 8.76 -11.58 7.05
C THR A 12 7.79 -12.71 6.69
N PHE A 13 7.83 -13.20 5.45
CA PHE A 13 6.90 -14.23 4.97
C PHE A 13 7.40 -15.66 5.24
N TRP A 14 8.72 -15.86 5.21
CA TRP A 14 9.40 -17.13 5.48
C TRP A 14 10.52 -16.98 6.52
N PRO A 15 10.20 -16.65 7.78
CA PRO A 15 11.20 -16.65 8.84
C PRO A 15 11.87 -18.03 8.94
N ASN A 16 13.20 -18.05 8.84
CA ASN A 16 14.00 -19.29 8.82
C ASN A 16 13.59 -20.29 7.72
N GLY A 17 13.06 -19.79 6.58
CA GLY A 17 12.62 -20.62 5.45
C GLY A 17 11.29 -21.34 5.66
N ARG A 18 10.57 -21.07 6.77
CA ARG A 18 9.25 -21.62 7.05
C ARG A 18 8.20 -20.53 6.93
N LEU A 19 7.06 -20.84 6.31
CA LEU A 19 5.96 -19.90 6.19
C LEU A 19 5.59 -19.35 7.57
N ALA A 20 5.49 -18.02 7.66
CA ALA A 20 5.16 -17.35 8.90
C ALA A 20 3.82 -17.86 9.46
N PRO A 21 3.71 -18.06 10.79
CA PRO A 21 2.47 -18.49 11.41
C PRO A 21 1.36 -17.47 11.14
N HIS A 22 0.11 -17.95 11.05
CA HIS A 22 -1.03 -17.08 10.85
C HIS A 22 -1.11 -16.03 11.96
N VAL A 23 -0.98 -14.76 11.56
CA VAL A 23 -1.18 -13.63 12.46
C VAL A 23 -2.63 -13.63 12.92
N LYS A 24 -2.85 -13.43 14.23
CA LYS A 24 -4.19 -13.33 14.82
C LYS A 24 -4.98 -12.26 14.07
N VAL A 25 -6.19 -12.60 13.65
CA VAL A 25 -7.10 -11.66 12.98
C VAL A 25 -7.37 -10.49 13.93
N ARG A 26 -7.06 -9.27 13.47
CA ARG A 26 -7.30 -8.05 14.25
C ARG A 26 -8.79 -7.86 14.48
N THR A 27 -9.15 -7.49 15.70
CA THR A 27 -10.50 -7.09 16.09
C THR A 27 -10.91 -5.78 15.42
N ASP A 28 -12.21 -5.51 15.34
CA ASP A 28 -12.72 -4.26 14.74
C ASP A 28 -12.27 -3.03 15.52
N THR A 29 -12.17 -3.13 16.85
CA THR A 29 -11.63 -2.06 17.71
C THR A 29 -10.17 -1.76 17.37
N GLU A 30 -9.31 -2.77 17.29
CA GLU A 30 -7.90 -2.58 16.95
C GLU A 30 -7.72 -2.00 15.53
N ARG A 31 -8.60 -2.37 14.60
CA ARG A 31 -8.62 -1.81 13.24
C ARG A 31 -9.00 -0.34 13.27
N SER A 32 -10.06 0.02 13.98
CA SER A 32 -10.52 1.40 14.11
C SER A 32 -9.47 2.30 14.77
N GLU A 33 -8.90 1.87 15.90
CA GLU A 33 -7.85 2.61 16.61
C GLU A 33 -6.59 2.81 15.75
N THR A 34 -6.23 1.81 14.94
CA THR A 34 -5.08 1.92 14.05
C THR A 34 -5.38 2.86 12.89
N LYS A 35 -6.60 2.82 12.35
CA LYS A 35 -7.06 3.74 11.31
C LYS A 35 -7.02 5.19 11.79
N GLU A 36 -7.58 5.47 12.96
CA GLU A 36 -7.59 6.83 13.54
C GLU A 36 -6.17 7.34 13.79
N ARG A 37 -5.31 6.53 14.42
CA ARG A 37 -3.91 6.91 14.65
C ARG A 37 -3.16 7.17 13.35
N ALA A 38 -3.40 6.39 12.31
CA ALA A 38 -2.77 6.58 11.00
C ALA A 38 -3.27 7.88 10.33
N GLN A 39 -4.57 8.15 10.38
CA GLN A 39 -5.15 9.37 9.85
C GLN A 39 -4.57 10.61 10.54
N GLN A 40 -4.48 10.59 11.87
CA GLN A 40 -3.92 11.69 12.64
C GLN A 40 -2.45 11.93 12.28
N LYS A 41 -1.64 10.87 12.21
CA LYS A 41 -0.24 10.97 11.78
C LYS A 41 -0.11 11.60 10.39
N LEU A 42 -1.00 11.27 9.46
CA LEU A 42 -0.98 11.85 8.11
C LEU A 42 -1.32 13.34 8.13
N LEU A 43 -2.27 13.75 8.97
CA LEU A 43 -2.65 15.16 9.17
C LEU A 43 -1.60 16.00 9.91
N ASP A 44 -0.80 15.36 10.76
CA ASP A 44 0.30 16.03 11.48
C ASP A 44 1.55 16.20 10.59
N ASN A 45 1.65 15.40 9.52
CA ASN A 45 2.80 15.39 8.61
C ASN A 45 2.44 15.90 7.20
N ILE A 46 1.50 16.86 7.11
CA ILE A 46 1.17 17.50 5.84
C ILE A 46 2.37 18.34 5.38
N PRO A 47 2.89 18.13 4.17
CA PRO A 47 3.99 18.93 3.64
C PRO A 47 3.62 20.40 3.47
N ASP A 48 4.49 21.31 3.92
CA ASP A 48 4.28 22.76 3.77
C ASP A 48 4.08 23.17 2.30
N ALA A 49 4.75 22.49 1.36
CA ALA A 49 4.57 22.73 -0.06
C ALA A 49 3.11 22.55 -0.52
N LEU A 50 2.41 21.53 -0.01
CA LEU A 50 1.00 21.31 -0.31
C LEU A 50 0.13 22.39 0.32
N THR A 51 0.38 22.71 1.59
CA THR A 51 -0.33 23.79 2.31
C THR A 51 -0.16 25.14 1.64
N ASN A 52 1.03 25.46 1.13
CA ASN A 52 1.32 26.71 0.42
C ASN A 52 0.68 26.75 -0.97
N LEU A 53 0.58 25.61 -1.66
CA LEU A 53 0.02 25.53 -3.01
C LEU A 53 -1.50 25.61 -3.03
N VAL A 54 -2.18 24.88 -2.13
CA VAL A 54 -3.65 24.74 -2.16
C VAL A 54 -4.35 25.37 -0.96
N GLY A 55 -3.60 25.84 0.04
CA GLY A 55 -4.14 26.33 1.31
C GLY A 55 -4.36 25.22 2.33
N GLN A 56 -4.23 25.55 3.62
CA GLN A 56 -4.21 24.54 4.69
C GLN A 56 -5.49 23.71 4.79
N GLN A 57 -6.64 24.34 4.63
CA GLN A 57 -7.92 23.64 4.71
C GLN A 57 -8.10 22.65 3.55
N ASN A 58 -7.70 23.04 2.34
CA ASN A 58 -7.79 22.19 1.15
C ASN A 58 -6.79 21.03 1.21
N ALA A 59 -5.58 21.27 1.71
CA ALA A 59 -4.58 20.22 1.92
C ALA A 59 -5.10 19.17 2.91
N ARG A 60 -5.62 19.60 4.07
CA ARG A 60 -6.23 18.69 5.07
C ARG A 60 -7.39 17.89 4.47
N TYR A 61 -8.31 18.55 3.78
CA TYR A 61 -9.46 17.89 3.17
C TYR A 61 -9.05 16.88 2.09
N GLY A 62 -8.13 17.27 1.20
CA GLY A 62 -7.60 16.39 0.15
C GLY A 62 -6.94 15.14 0.72
N ILE A 63 -6.13 15.31 1.77
CA ILE A 63 -5.47 14.20 2.45
C ILE A 63 -6.46 13.24 3.12
N ILE A 64 -7.49 13.76 3.79
CA ILE A 64 -8.56 12.92 4.37
C ILE A 64 -9.28 12.14 3.25
N LYS A 65 -9.56 12.79 2.12
CA LYS A 65 -10.22 12.16 0.98
C LYS A 65 -9.36 11.02 0.39
N ILE A 66 -8.06 11.26 0.21
CA ILE A 66 -7.11 10.24 -0.24
C ILE A 66 -7.04 9.10 0.77
N PHE A 67 -6.92 9.41 2.06
CA PHE A 67 -6.86 8.41 3.12
C PHE A 67 -8.09 7.50 3.11
N ASN A 68 -9.29 8.08 2.97
CA ASN A 68 -10.55 7.34 2.87
C ASN A 68 -10.60 6.47 1.61
N ALA A 69 -10.15 6.97 0.46
CA ALA A 69 -10.06 6.16 -0.75
C ALA A 69 -9.14 4.94 -0.56
N LEU A 70 -8.04 5.11 0.17
CA LEU A 70 -7.14 4.01 0.56
C LEU A 70 -7.74 3.06 1.60
N GLN A 71 -8.90 3.35 2.21
CA GLN A 71 -9.59 2.40 3.08
C GLN A 71 -10.54 1.47 2.32
N GLU A 72 -10.82 1.75 1.04
CA GLU A 72 -11.75 0.94 0.23
C GLU A 72 -11.09 -0.37 -0.22
N ALA A 73 -11.43 -1.47 0.47
CA ALA A 73 -10.81 -2.78 0.25
C ALA A 73 -10.94 -3.29 -1.19
N ASN A 74 -12.08 -3.06 -1.83
CA ASN A 74 -12.32 -3.50 -3.22
C ASN A 74 -11.49 -2.69 -4.22
N ALA A 75 -11.39 -1.37 -4.03
CA ALA A 75 -10.56 -0.51 -4.85
C ALA A 75 -9.08 -0.88 -4.70
N ASN A 76 -8.63 -1.10 -3.47
CA ASN A 76 -7.26 -1.53 -3.18
C ASN A 76 -6.93 -2.91 -3.77
N LYS A 77 -7.88 -3.84 -3.75
CA LYS A 77 -7.72 -5.16 -4.37
C LYS A 77 -7.53 -5.02 -5.89
N HIS A 78 -8.34 -4.18 -6.54
CA HIS A 78 -8.19 -3.93 -7.97
C HIS A 78 -6.85 -3.25 -8.27
N LEU A 79 -6.47 -2.23 -7.50
CA LEU A 79 -5.16 -1.57 -7.61
C LEU A 79 -4.01 -2.57 -7.50
N LEU A 80 -4.08 -3.52 -6.55
CA LEU A 80 -3.09 -4.57 -6.40
C LEU A 80 -2.98 -5.45 -7.65
N TYR A 81 -4.09 -5.84 -8.25
CA TYR A 81 -4.07 -6.64 -9.48
C TYR A 81 -3.43 -5.90 -10.65
N VAL A 82 -3.71 -4.60 -10.79
CA VAL A 82 -3.07 -3.76 -11.81
C VAL A 82 -1.55 -3.65 -11.57
N LEU A 83 -1.12 -3.45 -10.31
CA LEU A 83 0.30 -3.42 -9.96
C LEU A 83 0.99 -4.76 -10.23
N MET A 84 0.33 -5.88 -9.90
CA MET A 84 0.85 -7.21 -10.16
C MET A 84 0.96 -7.49 -11.67
N GLU A 85 -0.03 -7.10 -12.46
CA GLU A 85 0.02 -7.22 -13.91
C GLU A 85 1.23 -6.48 -14.49
N MET A 86 1.44 -5.22 -14.08
CA MET A 86 2.59 -4.43 -14.54
C MET A 86 3.92 -5.06 -14.11
N LEU A 87 4.01 -5.57 -12.88
CA LEU A 87 5.22 -6.24 -12.39
C LEU A 87 5.52 -7.52 -13.17
N LEU A 88 4.49 -8.33 -13.46
CA LEU A 88 4.66 -9.59 -14.19
C LEU A 88 5.13 -9.36 -15.62
N LYS A 89 4.61 -8.34 -16.31
CA LYS A 89 5.06 -7.94 -17.65
C LYS A 89 6.53 -7.53 -17.68
N GLU A 90 7.00 -6.86 -16.62
CA GLU A 90 8.39 -6.39 -16.52
C GLU A 90 9.37 -7.52 -16.13
N VAL A 91 8.99 -8.37 -15.18
CA VAL A 91 9.87 -9.43 -14.66
C VAL A 91 9.88 -10.67 -15.56
N CYS A 92 8.79 -10.94 -16.26
CA CYS A 92 8.62 -12.09 -17.15
C CYS A 92 8.30 -11.60 -18.58
N PRO A 93 9.31 -11.16 -19.36
CA PRO A 93 9.08 -10.63 -20.72
C PRO A 93 8.43 -11.67 -21.66
N GLU A 94 8.64 -12.96 -21.40
CA GLU A 94 7.99 -14.10 -22.06
C GLU A 94 6.44 -14.01 -22.02
N LEU A 95 5.89 -13.47 -20.92
CA LEU A 95 4.45 -13.37 -20.71
C LEU A 95 3.81 -12.27 -21.56
N SER A 96 4.57 -11.22 -21.89
CA SER A 96 4.13 -10.15 -22.77
C SER A 96 4.07 -10.61 -24.23
N ALA A 97 5.02 -11.44 -24.66
CA ALA A 97 5.07 -11.99 -26.02
C ALA A 97 3.87 -12.91 -26.33
N GLU A 98 3.37 -13.66 -25.35
CA GLU A 98 2.20 -14.52 -25.53
C GLU A 98 0.89 -13.71 -25.57
N VAL A 99 0.80 -12.61 -24.81
CA VAL A 99 -0.38 -11.72 -24.78
C VAL A 99 -0.50 -10.90 -26.07
N ASP A 100 0.61 -10.48 -26.68
CA ASP A 100 0.62 -9.74 -27.96
C ASP A 100 0.37 -10.64 -29.18
N ASN A 101 0.54 -11.96 -29.04
CA ASN A 101 0.30 -12.96 -30.10
C ASN A 101 -1.15 -13.48 -30.16
N MET A 102 -2.02 -13.01 -29.25
CA MET A 102 -3.45 -13.36 -29.18
C MET A 102 -4.33 -12.17 -29.61
#